data_AF-A0A7C8A976-F1
#
_entry.id   AF-A0A7C8A976-F1
#
_cell.length_a   1.000
_cell.length_b   1.000
_cell.length_c   1.000
_cell.angle_alpha   90.00
_cell.angle_beta   90.00
_cell.angle_gamma   90.00
#
_symmetry.space_group_name_H-M   'P 1'
#
loop_
_entity.id
_entity.type
_entity.pdbx_description
1 polymer ?
#
loop_
_entity_poly.entity_id
_entity_poly.type
_entity_poly.pdbx_seq_one_letter_code
_entity_poly.pdbx_strand_id
1 'polypeptide(L)' 'LKISRVYISVLKEQEEGLSLQIIKSAKKMIRAELAKRLRVKFIPTLEFMLDESIQEGIKIDKLLREITKESTKENVS' A
#
# COMPACT_ATOMS: atom_id res chain seq x y z
N LEU A 1 9.31 18.21 -11.27
CA LEU A 1 9.90 16.97 -10.71
C LEU A 1 9.05 15.77 -11.15
N LYS A 2 9.64 14.65 -11.59
CA LYS A 2 8.90 13.39 -11.84
C LYS A 2 9.09 12.46 -10.64
N ILE A 3 8.02 12.25 -9.87
CA ILE A 3 7.98 11.42 -8.67
C ILE A 3 7.09 10.22 -8.95
N SER A 4 7.47 9.04 -8.45
CA SER A 4 6.66 7.83 -8.50
C SER A 4 6.48 7.28 -7.10
N ARG A 5 5.24 7.04 -6.72
CA ARG A 5 4.87 6.42 -5.45
C ARG A 5 4.91 4.91 -5.59
N VAL A 6 5.51 4.23 -4.63
CA VAL A 6 5.62 2.78 -4.56
C VAL A 6 5.05 2.35 -3.21
N TYR A 7 3.93 1.66 -3.26
CA TYR A 7 3.25 1.12 -2.08
C TYR A 7 3.82 -0.25 -1.74
N ILE A 8 4.04 -0.49 -0.44
CA ILE A 8 4.70 -1.69 0.08
C ILE A 8 3.78 -2.30 1.13
N SER A 9 3.43 -3.57 0.93
CA SER A 9 2.75 -4.38 1.93
C SER A 9 3.78 -5.34 2.55
N VAL A 10 3.85 -5.39 3.87
CA VAL A 10 4.74 -6.30 4.60
C VAL A 10 3.88 -7.37 5.27
N LEU A 11 4.26 -8.64 5.14
CA LEU A 11 3.46 -9.75 5.66
C LEU A 11 3.35 -9.76 7.19
N LYS A 12 4.34 -9.20 7.87
CA LYS A 12 4.40 -9.08 9.33
C LYS A 12 4.25 -7.61 9.70
N GLU A 13 3.10 -7.28 10.28
CA GLU A 13 2.76 -5.90 10.68
C GLU A 13 3.82 -5.30 11.62
N GLN A 14 4.37 -6.10 12.55
CA GLN A 14 5.43 -5.63 13.46
C GLN A 14 6.75 -5.26 12.78
N GLU A 15 6.97 -5.71 11.54
CA GLU A 15 8.19 -5.42 10.76
C GLU A 15 8.00 -4.29 9.74
N GLU A 16 6.80 -3.72 9.60
CA GLU A 16 6.47 -2.70 8.60
C GLU A 16 7.38 -1.48 8.66
N GLY A 17 7.55 -0.89 9.84
CA GLY A 17 8.35 0.31 10.04
C GLY A 17 9.83 0.07 9.72
N LEU A 18 10.39 -1.04 10.20
CA LEU A 18 11.78 -1.43 9.94
C LEU A 18 12.00 -1.71 8.45
N SER A 19 11.09 -2.46 7.82
CA SER A 19 11.14 -2.79 6.40
C SER A 19 11.10 -1.53 5.54
N LEU A 20 10.19 -0.60 5.86
CA LEU A 20 10.09 0.68 5.16
C LEU A 20 11.38 1.50 5.29
N GLN A 21 12.01 1.55 6.47
CA GLN A 21 13.27 2.25 6.69
C GLN A 21 14.42 1.65 5.87
N ILE A 22 14.53 0.32 5.85
CA ILE A 22 15.54 -0.40 5.06
C ILE A 22 15.36 -0.09 3.57
N ILE A 23 14.12 -0.16 3.06
CA ILE A 23 13.81 0.09 1.65
C ILE A 23 14.07 1.56 1.28
N LYS A 24 13.70 2.51 2.16
CA LYS A 24 14.02 3.93 1.97
C LYS A 24 15.53 4.17 1.91
N SER A 25 16.31 3.50 2.74
CA SER A 25 17.78 3.56 2.73
C SER A 25 18.37 2.95 1.45
N ALA A 26 17.74 1.88 0.94
CA ALA A 26 18.12 1.20 -0.29
C ALA A 26 17.65 1.89 -1.59
N LYS A 27 16.96 3.04 -1.51
CA LYS A 27 16.36 3.77 -2.64
C LYS A 27 17.29 3.96 -3.83
N LYS A 28 18.56 4.33 -3.59
CA LYS A 28 19.55 4.57 -4.65
C LYS A 28 19.89 3.27 -5.40
N MET A 29 20.07 2.18 -4.66
CA MET A 29 20.37 0.86 -5.22
C MET A 29 19.20 0.34 -6.06
N ILE A 30 17.98 0.41 -5.52
CA ILE A 30 16.76 -0.01 -6.24
C ILE A 30 16.60 0.80 -7.53
N ARG A 31 16.80 2.11 -7.47
CA ARG A 31 16.72 2.98 -8.65
C ARG A 31 17.76 2.61 -9.71
N ALA A 32 18.99 2.28 -9.31
CA ALA A 32 20.04 1.86 -10.22
C ALA A 32 19.71 0.51 -10.89
N GLU A 33 19.12 -0.43 -10.14
CA GLU A 33 18.73 -1.72 -10.67
C GLU A 33 17.56 -1.61 -11.66
N LEU A 34 16.57 -0.76 -11.36
CA LEU A 34 15.49 -0.46 -12.28
C LEU A 34 15.99 0.20 -13.57
N ALA A 35 17.00 1.07 -13.49
CA ALA A 35 17.59 1.71 -14.67
C ALA A 35 18.25 0.70 -15.62
N LYS A 36 18.79 -0.41 -15.10
CA LYS A 36 19.39 -1.47 -15.92
C LYS A 36 18.34 -2.34 -16.62
N ARG A 37 17.18 -2.53 -15.99
CA ARG A 37 16.15 -3.49 -16.43
C ARG A 37 15.04 -2.86 -17.27
N LEU A 38 14.67 -1.61 -16.98
CA LEU A 38 13.56 -0.92 -17.65
C LEU A 38 14.04 -0.13 -18.86
N ARG A 39 13.40 -0.32 -20.02
CA ARG A 39 13.61 0.51 -21.22
C ARG A 39 12.84 1.82 -21.12
N VAL A 40 13.24 2.70 -20.22
CA VAL A 40 12.63 4.03 -20.03
C VAL A 40 13.67 5.13 -20.12
N LYS A 41 13.29 6.28 -20.71
CA LYS A 41 14.19 7.43 -20.92
C LYS A 41 14.69 8.03 -19.59
N PHE A 42 13.91 7.93 -18.53
CA PHE A 42 14.24 8.46 -17.22
C PHE A 42 13.55 7.65 -16.12
N ILE A 43 14.29 7.26 -15.09
CA ILE A 43 13.73 6.65 -13.89
C ILE A 43 13.33 7.77 -12.91
N PRO A 44 12.05 7.87 -12.52
CA PRO A 44 11.59 8.89 -11.58
C PRO A 44 12.21 8.71 -10.19
N THR A 45 12.09 9.76 -9.36
CA THR A 45 12.38 9.64 -7.94
C THR A 45 11.32 8.75 -7.29
N LEU A 46 11.76 7.68 -6.63
CA LEU A 46 10.86 6.74 -5.95
C LEU A 46 10.52 7.23 -4.53
N GLU A 47 9.24 7.23 -4.18
CA GLU A 47 8.75 7.48 -2.82
C GLU A 47 8.05 6.23 -2.31
N PHE A 48 8.57 5.68 -1.22
CA PHE A 48 8.07 4.43 -0.64
C PHE A 48 7.11 4.73 0.51
N MET A 49 5.93 4.10 0.48
CA MET A 49 4.86 4.22 1.47
C MET A 49 4.32 2.83 1.80
N LEU A 50 3.82 2.65 3.01
CA LEU A 50 3.08 1.43 3.37
C LEU A 50 1.72 1.45 2.68
N ASP A 51 1.23 0.26 2.36
CA ASP A 51 -0.08 0.09 1.77
C ASP A 51 -1.18 0.06 2.85
N GLU A 52 -1.81 1.22 3.09
CA GLU A 52 -2.92 1.36 4.03
C GLU A 52 -4.27 0.88 3.43
N SER A 53 -4.31 0.50 2.14
CA SER A 53 -5.56 0.17 1.46
C SER A 53 -6.24 -1.08 2.02
N ILE A 54 -5.48 -2.02 2.60
CA ILE A 54 -6.03 -3.23 3.23
C ILE A 54 -6.84 -2.88 4.48
N GLN A 55 -6.30 -2.01 5.35
CA GLN A 55 -7.02 -1.60 6.56
C GLN A 55 -8.31 -0.86 6.22
N GLU A 56 -8.26 0.02 5.22
CA GLU A 56 -9.45 0.74 4.76
C GLU A 56 -10.47 -0.22 4.12
N GLY A 57 -10.02 -1.24 3.38
CA GLY A 57 -10.88 -2.29 2.84
C GLY A 57 -11.60 -3.09 3.92
N ILE A 58 -10.90 -3.46 5.00
CA ILE A 58 -11.51 -4.16 6.17
C ILE A 58 -12.57 -3.27 6.83
N LYS A 59 -12.28 -1.97 6.97
CA LYS A 59 -13.21 -1.00 7.55
C LYS A 59 -14.47 -0.84 6.70
N ILE A 60 -14.33 -0.76 5.37
CA ILE A 60 -15.46 -0.71 4.43
C ILE A 60 -16.27 -1.99 4.50
N ASP A 61 -15.64 -3.18 4.47
CA ASP A 61 -16.35 -4.47 4.59
C ASP A 61 -17.15 -4.56 5.90
N LYS A 62 -16.55 -4.10 7.01
CA LYS A 62 -17.23 -4.06 8.31
C LYS A 62 -18.47 -3.16 8.29
N LEU A 63 -18.36 -1.95 7.72
CA LEU A 63 -19.48 -1.01 7.59
C LEU A 63 -20.60 -1.57 6.68
N LEU A 64 -20.24 -2.19 5.56
CA LEU A 64 -21.20 -2.81 4.64
C LEU A 64 -21.97 -3.95 5.32
N ARG A 65 -21.29 -4.79 6.11
CA ARG A 65 -21.93 -5.86 6.90
C ARG A 65 -22.88 -5.32 7.97
N GLU A 66 -22.55 -4.20 8.60
CA GLU A 66 -23.38 -3.55 9.61
C GLU A 66 -24.68 -3.04 8.98
N ILE A 67 -24.58 -2.30 7.87
CA ILE A 67 -25.73 -1.82 7.09
C ILE A 67 -26.60 -3.00 6.61
N THR A 68 -25.99 -4.09 6.13
CA THR A 68 -26.71 -5.28 5.67
C THR A 68 -27.45 -6.00 6.81
N LYS A 69 -26.85 -6.05 8.01
CA LYS A 69 -27.49 -6.61 9.20
C LYS A 69 -28.67 -5.76 9.68
N GLU A 70 -28.55 -4.45 9.62
CA GLU A 70 -29.59 -3.52 10.04
C GLU A 70 -30.81 -3.57 9.11
N SER A 71 -30.57 -3.55 7.80
CA SER A 71 -31.61 -3.72 6.77
C SER A 71 -32.30 -5.10 6.80
N THR A 72 -31.64 -6.15 7.29
CA THR A 72 -32.28 -7.47 7.47
C THR A 72 -33.20 -7.51 8.69
N LYS A 73 -32.97 -6.69 9.72
CA LYS A 73 -33.84 -6.62 10.91
C LYS A 73 -35.13 -5.85 10.66
N GLU A 74 -35.11 -4.83 9.81
CA GLU A 74 -36.30 -4.03 9.49
C GLU A 74 -37.32 -4.78 8.60
N ASN A 75 -36.92 -5.82 7.88
CA ASN A 75 -37.82 -6.61 7.01
C ASN A 75 -38.48 -7.81 7.70
N VAL A 76 -38.21 -8.03 9.00
CA VAL A 76 -38.76 -9.16 9.79
C VAL A 76 -39.59 -8.67 10.99
N SER A 77 -39.93 -7.37 11.04
CA SER A 77 -40.82 -6.79 12.06
C SER A 77 -42.15 -6.35 11.46
#